data_AF-A0A5P9EZB9-F1
#
_entry.id   AF-A0A5P9EZB9-F1
#
_cell.length_a   1.000
_cell.length_b   1.000
_cell.length_c   1.000
_cell.angle_alpha   90.00
_cell.angle_beta   90.00
_cell.angle_gamma   90.00
#
_symmetry.space_group_name_H-M   'P 1'
#
loop_
_entity.id
_entity.type
_entity.pdbx_description
1 polymer ?
#
loop_
_entity_poly.entity_id
_entity_poly.type
_entity_poly.pdbx_seq_one_letter_code
_entity_poly.pdbx_strand_id
1 'polypeptide(L)'
;MSKRPSNKTIIKASTAILFFLLSTAIPSIPIAQSATLKQCQNWNNKIEQYQDKRKKGGSGKKMDEWKRKIRQYRDKFRKNKCSRYGRKLG
;
A
#
# COMPACT_ATOMS: atom_id res chain seq x y z
N MET A 1 -19.76 -44.82 67.60
CA MET A 1 -18.37 -44.92 67.10
C MET A 1 -18.39 -45.71 65.80
N SER A 2 -18.30 -45.06 64.63
CA SER A 2 -17.85 -45.69 63.38
C SER A 2 -17.47 -44.57 62.40
N LYS A 3 -16.26 -44.64 61.84
CA LYS A 3 -15.60 -43.59 61.06
C LYS A 3 -15.56 -43.96 59.57
N ARG A 4 -15.76 -42.94 58.73
CA ARG A 4 -15.23 -42.73 57.35
C ARG A 4 -15.78 -43.64 56.22
N PRO A 5 -15.69 -43.25 54.92
CA PRO A 5 -14.83 -42.21 54.35
C PRO A 5 -15.49 -41.14 53.45
N SER A 6 -14.71 -40.06 53.31
CA SER A 6 -14.81 -38.98 52.32
C SER A 6 -14.60 -39.52 50.91
N ASN A 7 -15.41 -39.05 49.95
CA ASN A 7 -15.21 -39.33 48.53
C ASN A 7 -15.39 -38.05 47.68
N LYS A 8 -14.23 -37.51 47.29
CA LYS A 8 -13.87 -37.03 45.95
C LYS A 8 -14.70 -35.88 45.35
N THR A 9 -14.09 -34.70 45.47
CA THR A 9 -13.91 -33.68 44.43
C THR A 9 -14.15 -34.17 43.00
N ILE A 10 -14.93 -33.43 42.21
CA ILE A 10 -14.95 -33.23 40.74
C ILE A 10 -16.34 -32.58 40.49
N ILE A 11 -16.47 -31.33 40.01
CA ILE A 11 -16.53 -30.90 38.60
C ILE A 11 -16.13 -29.41 38.60
N LYS A 12 -14.87 -29.08 38.31
CA LYS A 12 -14.41 -28.50 37.02
C LYS A 12 -15.23 -27.30 36.52
N ALA A 13 -14.71 -26.12 36.91
CA ALA A 13 -14.75 -24.86 36.18
C ALA A 13 -14.94 -25.05 34.66
N SER A 14 -16.07 -24.62 34.12
CA SER A 14 -16.31 -24.55 32.66
C SER A 14 -17.52 -23.67 32.34
N THR A 15 -17.50 -22.41 32.74
CA THR A 15 -18.46 -21.39 32.28
C THR A 15 -17.74 -20.06 32.05
N ALA A 16 -16.72 -20.06 31.20
CA ALA A 16 -16.03 -18.83 30.81
C ALA A 16 -15.53 -18.88 29.35
N ILE A 17 -16.28 -19.53 28.45
CA ILE A 17 -15.94 -19.60 27.02
C ILE A 17 -17.19 -19.23 26.21
N LEU A 18 -17.68 -18.00 26.35
CA LEU A 18 -18.79 -17.52 25.51
C LEU A 18 -18.78 -16.00 25.30
N PHE A 19 -17.58 -15.38 25.34
CA PHE A 19 -17.39 -13.95 25.06
C PHE A 19 -16.10 -13.66 24.27
N PHE A 20 -15.65 -14.60 23.44
CA PHE A 20 -14.42 -14.46 22.64
C PHE A 20 -14.64 -14.67 21.14
N LEU A 21 -15.83 -14.33 20.62
CA LEU A 21 -16.19 -14.51 19.21
C LEU A 21 -16.58 -13.20 18.49
N LEU A 22 -16.35 -12.03 19.09
CA LEU A 22 -16.82 -10.75 18.55
C LEU A 22 -15.70 -9.72 18.34
N SER A 23 -14.52 -10.13 17.84
CA SER A 23 -13.36 -9.23 17.79
C SER A 23 -12.43 -9.36 16.57
N THR A 24 -12.94 -9.63 15.36
CA THR A 24 -12.08 -9.64 14.16
C THR A 24 -12.77 -9.11 12.90
N ALA A 25 -13.22 -7.86 12.92
CA ALA A 25 -13.42 -7.10 11.69
C ALA A 25 -12.72 -5.75 11.81
N ILE A 26 -11.39 -5.74 11.84
CA ILE A 26 -10.63 -4.51 11.64
C ILE A 26 -10.64 -4.26 10.12
N PRO A 27 -11.37 -3.26 9.61
CA PRO A 27 -11.27 -2.90 8.20
C PRO A 27 -9.84 -2.45 7.92
N SER A 28 -9.15 -3.19 7.05
CA SER A 28 -7.81 -2.84 6.59
C SER A 28 -7.91 -1.54 5.79
N ILE A 29 -7.61 -0.40 6.41
CA ILE A 29 -7.48 0.86 5.68
C ILE A 29 -6.29 0.67 4.72
N PRO A 30 -6.48 0.77 3.39
CA PRO A 30 -5.37 0.66 2.47
C PRO A 30 -4.44 1.86 2.69
N ILE A 31 -3.34 1.63 3.40
CA ILE A 31 -2.27 2.61 3.55
C ILE A 31 -1.66 2.75 2.16
N ALA A 32 -2.04 3.81 1.45
CA ALA A 32 -1.42 4.15 0.18
C ALA A 32 0.07 4.37 0.43
N GLN A 33 0.90 3.38 0.09
CA GLN A 33 2.35 3.47 0.19
C GLN A 33 2.80 4.65 -0.68
N SER A 34 3.19 5.74 -0.03
CA SER A 34 3.72 6.90 -0.73
C SER A 34 5.03 6.50 -1.39
N ALA A 35 5.14 6.70 -2.71
CA ALA A 35 6.35 6.38 -3.44
C ALA A 35 7.57 7.11 -2.84
N THR A 36 8.72 6.45 -2.92
CA THR A 36 9.98 7.03 -2.43
C THR A 36 10.43 8.18 -3.33
N LEU A 37 11.29 9.06 -2.79
CA LEU A 37 11.91 10.13 -3.58
C LEU A 37 12.56 9.61 -4.86
N LYS A 38 13.29 8.48 -4.77
CA LYS A 38 13.96 7.83 -5.90
C LYS A 38 12.96 7.39 -6.99
N GLN A 39 11.80 6.85 -6.61
CA GLN A 39 10.76 6.48 -7.56
C GLN A 39 10.18 7.71 -8.26
N CYS A 40 9.91 8.77 -7.51
CA CYS A 40 9.41 10.03 -8.05
C CYS A 40 10.41 10.69 -9.01
N GLN A 41 11.70 10.72 -8.65
CA GLN A 41 12.79 11.18 -9.52
C GLN A 41 12.85 10.36 -10.81
N ASN A 42 12.79 9.03 -10.72
CA ASN A 42 12.80 8.18 -11.91
C ASN A 42 11.63 8.49 -12.85
N TRP A 43 10.40 8.65 -12.33
CA TRP A 43 9.27 9.03 -13.17
C TRP A 43 9.42 10.43 -13.77
N ASN A 44 9.93 11.40 -13.01
CA ASN A 44 10.21 12.75 -13.51
C ASN A 44 11.23 12.71 -14.66
N ASN A 45 12.36 12.03 -14.46
CA ASN A 45 13.41 11.88 -15.47
C ASN A 45 12.88 11.20 -16.74
N LYS A 46 11.97 10.22 -16.61
CA LYS A 46 11.33 9.61 -17.78
C LYS A 46 10.43 10.60 -18.53
N ILE A 47 9.66 11.41 -17.81
CA ILE A 47 8.84 12.48 -18.43
C ILE A 47 9.73 13.42 -19.24
N GLU A 48 10.81 13.91 -18.63
CA GLU A 48 11.77 14.81 -19.27
C GLU A 48 12.45 14.17 -20.48
N GLN A 49 12.89 12.92 -20.35
CA GLN A 49 13.49 12.16 -21.46
C GLN A 49 12.56 12.08 -22.68
N TYR A 50 11.27 11.80 -22.48
CA TYR A 50 10.31 11.74 -23.58
C TYR A 50 9.91 13.12 -24.10
N GLN A 51 9.93 14.16 -23.26
CA GLN A 51 9.73 15.53 -23.70
C GLN A 51 10.89 16.00 -24.58
N ASP A 52 12.14 15.70 -24.21
CA ASP A 52 13.32 15.98 -25.01
C ASP A 52 13.26 15.28 -26.37
N LYS A 53 12.90 13.99 -26.39
CA LYS A 53 12.64 13.25 -27.64
C LYS A 53 11.59 13.94 -28.51
N ARG A 54 10.47 14.39 -27.92
CA ARG A 54 9.44 15.13 -28.67
C ARG A 54 9.93 16.47 -29.22
N LYS A 55 10.76 17.20 -28.46
CA LYS A 55 11.36 18.46 -28.92
C LYS A 55 12.30 18.24 -30.11
N LYS A 56 13.07 17.16 -30.09
CA LYS A 56 13.96 16.74 -31.18
C LYS A 56 13.23 16.25 -32.44
N GLY A 57 11.93 15.98 -32.33
CA GLY A 57 11.11 15.50 -33.43
C GLY A 57 11.31 14.02 -33.74
N GLY A 58 10.49 13.52 -34.66
CA GLY A 58 10.46 12.12 -35.07
C GLY A 58 9.20 11.83 -35.90
N SER A 59 9.04 10.58 -36.33
CA SER A 59 7.83 10.18 -37.05
C SER A 59 6.57 10.35 -36.19
N GLY A 60 5.42 10.59 -36.81
CA GLY A 60 4.14 10.75 -36.10
C GLY A 60 3.85 9.62 -35.11
N LYS A 61 4.11 8.37 -35.53
CA LYS A 61 4.00 7.18 -34.66
C LYS A 61 4.86 7.27 -33.41
N LYS A 62 6.12 7.70 -33.52
CA LYS A 62 7.03 7.88 -32.37
C LYS A 62 6.54 9.01 -31.47
N MET A 63 6.08 10.12 -32.06
CA MET A 63 5.54 11.26 -31.31
C MET A 63 4.32 10.86 -30.45
N ASP A 64 3.40 10.07 -31.01
CA ASP A 64 2.22 9.60 -30.30
C ASP A 64 2.55 8.58 -29.21
N GLU A 65 3.52 7.70 -29.47
CA GLU A 65 4.04 6.80 -28.44
C GLU A 65 4.62 7.59 -27.26
N TRP A 66 5.46 8.60 -27.52
CA TRP A 66 6.05 9.43 -26.46
C TRP A 66 4.99 10.21 -25.69
N LYS A 67 3.97 10.76 -26.35
CA LYS A 67 2.80 11.38 -25.66
C LYS A 67 2.13 10.41 -24.70
N ARG A 68 1.92 9.16 -25.12
CA ARG A 68 1.32 8.11 -24.28
C ARG A 68 2.22 7.78 -23.09
N LYS A 69 3.53 7.60 -23.30
CA LYS A 69 4.49 7.34 -22.21
C LYS A 69 4.54 8.49 -21.21
N ILE A 70 4.59 9.75 -21.67
CA ILE A 70 4.55 10.93 -20.80
C ILE A 70 3.29 10.91 -19.92
N ARG A 71 2.11 10.66 -20.51
CA ARG A 71 0.86 10.54 -19.72
C ARG A 71 0.95 9.46 -18.66
N GLN A 72 1.41 8.26 -19.02
CA GLN A 72 1.57 7.15 -18.06
C GLN A 72 2.48 7.50 -16.88
N TYR A 73 3.62 8.16 -17.12
CA TYR A 73 4.53 8.54 -16.04
C TYR A 73 3.98 9.71 -15.22
N ARG A 74 3.30 10.69 -15.84
CA ARG A 74 2.60 11.76 -15.11
C ARG A 74 1.50 11.22 -14.20
N ASP A 75 0.75 10.23 -14.66
CA ASP A 75 -0.28 9.58 -13.85
C ASP A 75 0.32 8.84 -12.66
N LYS A 76 1.43 8.10 -12.85
CA LYS A 76 2.17 7.48 -11.75
C LYS A 76 2.68 8.54 -10.76
N PHE A 77 3.28 9.61 -11.26
CA PHE A 77 3.79 10.71 -10.45
C PHE A 77 2.68 11.36 -9.59
N ARG A 78 1.54 11.66 -10.21
CA ARG A 78 0.37 12.26 -9.55
C ARG A 78 -0.26 11.30 -8.54
N LYS A 79 -0.52 10.04 -8.93
CA LYS A 79 -1.15 9.02 -8.08
C LYS A 79 -0.36 8.79 -6.79
N ASN A 80 0.97 8.92 -6.86
CA ASN A 80 1.86 8.73 -5.73
C ASN A 80 2.21 10.04 -4.98
N LYS A 81 1.51 11.15 -5.27
CA LYS A 81 1.68 12.46 -4.62
C LYS A 81 3.13 12.96 -4.67
N CYS A 82 3.85 12.67 -5.76
CA CYS A 82 5.26 13.03 -5.89
C CYS A 82 5.53 14.54 -5.88
N SER A 83 4.52 15.39 -6.12
CA SER A 83 4.60 16.84 -5.99
C SER A 83 5.10 17.31 -4.61
N ARG A 84 4.90 16.50 -3.55
CA ARG A 84 5.43 16.76 -2.20
C ARG A 84 6.96 16.94 -2.16
N TYR A 85 7.67 16.34 -3.10
CA TYR A 85 9.13 16.38 -3.13
C TYR A 85 9.67 17.67 -3.77
N GLY A 86 8.84 18.43 -4.50
CA GLY A 86 9.14 19.76 -5.02
C GLY A 86 10.55 19.90 -5.60
N ARG A 87 11.37 20.76 -4.98
CA ARG A 87 12.77 21.05 -5.35
C ARG A 87 13.73 19.86 -5.35
N LYS A 88 13.35 18.69 -4.80
CA LYS A 88 14.20 17.49 -4.75
C LYS A 88 14.10 16.63 -6.01
N LEU A 89 13.24 17.00 -6.96
CA LEU A 89 12.91 16.17 -8.14
C LEU A 89 13.83 16.38 -9.35
N GLY A 90 14.81 17.28 -9.24
CA GLY A 90 15.65 17.74 -10.36
C GLY A 90 15.55 19.24 -10.47
#